data_AF-A0A1Q6UKW2-F1
#
_entry.id   AF-A0A1Q6UKW2-F1
#
_cell.length_a   1.000
_cell.length_b   1.000
_cell.length_c   1.000
_cell.angle_alpha   90.00
_cell.angle_beta   90.00
_cell.angle_gamma   90.00
#
_symmetry.space_group_name_H-M   'P 1'
#
loop_
_entity.id
_entity.type
_entity.pdbx_description
1 polymer ?
#
loop_
_entity_poly.entity_id
_entity_poly.type
_entity_poly.pdbx_seq_one_letter_code
_entity_poly.pdbx_strand_id
1 'polypeptide(L)'
;MNAGAADFLPYYSELKFAGHMAVSLAAAFAGGFGMWLAALYFSASGRFGFCDSFAVSLFCASAVWIIPAGLPIPPLWEKIGMAAFLALPLFVCRFAFGLEWRKSIALGASFCAAQAAVFSAVYYYIMR
;
A
#
# COMPACT_ATOMS: atom_id res chain seq x y z
N MET A 1 -16.71 -25.88 -4.73
CA MET A 1 -17.00 -24.57 -5.35
C MET A 1 -18.51 -24.37 -5.33
N ASN A 2 -19.01 -23.45 -4.50
CA ASN A 2 -20.44 -23.15 -4.45
C ASN A 2 -20.79 -22.29 -5.66
N ALA A 3 -21.57 -22.86 -6.59
CA ALA A 3 -21.96 -22.24 -7.86
C ALA A 3 -22.84 -20.97 -7.71
N GLY A 4 -23.37 -20.66 -6.53
CA GLY A 4 -24.39 -19.62 -6.36
C GLY A 4 -23.93 -18.14 -6.41
N ALA A 5 -22.63 -17.85 -6.30
CA ALA A 5 -22.14 -16.45 -6.28
C ALA A 5 -21.59 -15.97 -7.64
N ALA A 6 -21.08 -16.88 -8.47
CA ALA A 6 -20.55 -16.54 -9.80
C ALA A 6 -21.68 -16.24 -10.81
N ASP A 7 -22.90 -16.73 -10.55
CA ASP A 7 -24.06 -16.54 -11.44
C ASP A 7 -24.89 -15.28 -11.11
N PHE A 8 -24.59 -14.56 -10.01
CA PHE A 8 -25.43 -13.44 -9.54
C PHE A 8 -25.11 -12.10 -10.23
N LEU A 9 -23.88 -11.93 -10.73
CA LEU A 9 -23.47 -10.80 -11.55
C LEU A 9 -22.37 -11.25 -12.52
N PRO A 10 -22.62 -11.27 -13.85
CA PRO A 10 -21.53 -11.44 -14.80
C PRO A 10 -20.47 -10.37 -14.53
N TYR A 11 -19.19 -10.76 -14.56
CA TYR A 11 -18.02 -9.92 -14.29
C TYR A 11 -17.74 -9.53 -12.83
N TYR A 12 -18.33 -10.20 -11.84
CA TYR A 12 -18.09 -9.89 -10.41
C TYR A 12 -16.60 -9.94 -10.03
N SER A 13 -15.84 -10.90 -10.57
CA SER A 13 -14.39 -11.02 -10.35
C SER A 13 -13.61 -9.81 -10.88
N GLU A 14 -13.98 -9.31 -12.04
CA GLU A 14 -13.36 -8.21 -12.76
C GLU A 14 -13.69 -6.88 -12.08
N LEU A 15 -14.95 -6.70 -11.65
CA LEU A 15 -15.37 -5.56 -10.84
C LEU A 15 -14.65 -5.51 -9.49
N LYS A 16 -14.51 -6.66 -8.83
CA LYS A 16 -13.75 -6.77 -7.58
C LYS A 16 -12.30 -6.35 -7.81
N PHE A 17 -11.65 -6.90 -8.84
CA PHE A 17 -10.27 -6.56 -9.17
C PHE A 17 -10.08 -5.07 -9.51
N ALA A 18 -11.00 -4.48 -10.28
CA ALA A 18 -11.01 -3.05 -10.57
C ALA A 18 -11.12 -2.20 -9.29
N GLY A 19 -11.95 -2.63 -8.33
CA GLY A 19 -12.03 -2.00 -7.00
C GLY A 19 -10.70 -2.04 -6.25
N HIS A 20 -10.01 -3.19 -6.23
CA HIS A 20 -8.68 -3.30 -5.62
C HIS A 20 -7.63 -2.41 -6.31
N MET A 21 -7.67 -2.28 -7.64
CA MET A 21 -6.80 -1.35 -8.37
C MET A 21 -7.09 0.11 -8.03
N ALA A 22 -8.37 0.50 -7.94
CA ALA A 22 -8.75 1.86 -7.55
C ALA A 22 -8.29 2.20 -6.13
N VAL A 23 -8.49 1.28 -5.18
CA VAL A 23 -8.03 1.45 -3.80
C VAL A 23 -6.49 1.48 -3.74
N SER A 24 -5.81 0.64 -4.52
CA SER A 24 -4.36 0.68 -4.64
C SER A 24 -3.85 2.04 -5.09
N LEU A 25 -4.49 2.65 -6.09
CA LEU A 25 -4.10 3.98 -6.57
C LEU A 25 -4.32 5.06 -5.51
N ALA A 26 -5.49 5.08 -4.87
CA ALA A 26 -5.77 6.01 -3.78
C ALA A 26 -4.77 5.86 -2.62
N ALA A 27 -4.46 4.61 -2.25
CA ALA A 27 -3.48 4.27 -1.24
C ALA A 27 -2.05 4.68 -1.62
N ALA A 28 -1.70 4.59 -2.91
CA ALA A 28 -0.41 5.04 -3.43
C ALA A 28 -0.25 6.56 -3.33
N PHE A 29 -1.27 7.33 -3.68
CA PHE A 29 -1.24 8.79 -3.53
C PHE A 29 -1.18 9.22 -2.08
N ALA A 30 -2.02 8.63 -1.21
CA ALA A 30 -2.02 8.93 0.22
C ALA A 30 -0.68 8.57 0.88
N GLY A 31 -0.14 7.39 0.57
CA GLY A 31 1.16 6.94 1.07
C GLY A 31 2.32 7.79 0.56
N GLY A 32 2.35 8.10 -0.74
CA GLY A 32 3.39 8.93 -1.35
C GLY A 32 3.39 10.34 -0.78
N PHE A 33 2.20 10.92 -0.58
CA PHE A 33 2.04 12.21 0.08
C PHE A 33 2.52 12.18 1.55
N GLY A 34 2.10 11.17 2.32
CA GLY A 34 2.54 11.00 3.71
C GLY A 34 4.05 10.86 3.85
N MET A 35 4.67 10.05 2.98
CA MET A 35 6.12 9.87 2.93
C MET A 35 6.83 11.15 2.51
N TRP A 36 6.34 11.88 1.51
CA TRP A 36 6.94 13.13 1.07
C TRP A 36 6.90 14.21 2.17
N LEU A 37 5.76 14.35 2.86
CA LEU A 37 5.64 15.25 4.01
C LEU A 37 6.61 14.87 5.14
N ALA A 38 6.71 13.57 5.45
CA ALA A 38 7.68 13.09 6.43
C ALA A 38 9.12 13.39 5.98
N ALA A 39 9.43 13.23 4.68
CA ALA A 39 10.74 13.52 4.14
C ALA A 39 11.12 15.00 4.29
N LEU A 40 10.16 15.90 4.06
CA LEU A 40 10.34 17.34 4.30
C LEU A 40 10.58 17.63 5.78
N TYR A 41 9.74 17.09 6.67
CA TYR A 41 9.85 17.31 8.11
C TYR A 41 11.17 16.81 8.70
N PHE A 42 11.64 15.64 8.27
CA PHE A 42 12.90 15.04 8.76
C PHE A 42 14.14 15.46 7.98
N SER A 43 14.03 16.47 7.10
CA SER A 43 15.14 16.94 6.25
C SER A 43 15.84 15.79 5.51
N ALA A 44 15.03 14.89 4.93
CA ALA A 44 15.48 13.76 4.10
C ALA A 44 15.39 14.08 2.60
N SER A 45 14.79 15.22 2.22
CA SER A 45 14.51 15.63 0.85
C SER A 45 15.73 15.67 -0.09
N GLY A 46 16.94 15.84 0.44
CA GLY A 46 18.18 15.79 -0.36
C GLY A 46 18.57 14.38 -0.84
N ARG A 47 17.97 13.33 -0.27
CA ARG A 47 18.21 11.92 -0.65
C ARG A 47 16.93 11.16 -0.99
N PHE A 48 15.77 11.64 -0.56
CA PHE A 48 14.47 11.02 -0.80
C PHE A 48 13.44 12.09 -1.10
N GLY A 49 13.15 12.29 -2.38
CA GLY A 49 12.36 13.40 -2.89
C GLY A 49 10.89 13.05 -3.13
N PHE A 50 10.19 13.98 -3.79
CA PHE A 50 8.80 13.81 -4.20
C PHE A 50 8.61 12.56 -5.07
N CYS A 51 9.32 12.48 -6.20
CA CYS A 51 9.18 11.36 -7.14
C CYS A 51 9.48 10.00 -6.47
N ASP A 52 10.50 9.94 -5.62
CA ASP A 52 10.88 8.72 -4.89
C ASP A 52 9.77 8.28 -3.94
N SER A 53 9.17 9.23 -3.22
CA SER A 53 8.07 8.98 -2.28
C SER A 53 6.87 8.34 -2.97
N PHE A 54 6.46 8.90 -4.11
CA PHE A 54 5.33 8.39 -4.88
C PHE A 54 5.67 7.07 -5.59
N ALA A 55 6.88 6.88 -6.11
CA ALA A 55 7.28 5.63 -6.75
C ALA A 55 7.33 4.46 -5.76
N VAL A 56 7.96 4.66 -4.59
CA VAL A 56 8.01 3.63 -3.53
C VAL A 56 6.61 3.33 -3.02
N SER A 57 5.80 4.37 -2.77
CA SER A 57 4.44 4.16 -2.29
C SER A 57 3.55 3.46 -3.31
N LEU A 58 3.69 3.75 -4.61
CA LEU A 58 2.93 3.08 -5.66
C LEU A 58 3.25 1.59 -5.68
N PHE A 59 4.55 1.24 -5.72
CA PHE A 59 4.98 -0.15 -5.74
C PHE A 59 4.46 -0.92 -4.50
N CYS A 60 4.65 -0.36 -3.31
CA CYS A 60 4.24 -1.03 -2.07
C CYS A 60 2.71 -1.11 -1.92
N ALA A 61 1.98 -0.04 -2.26
CA ALA A 61 0.52 -0.03 -2.19
C ALA A 61 -0.10 -0.99 -3.21
N SER A 62 0.43 -1.06 -4.43
CA SER A 62 -0.02 -2.07 -5.41
C SER A 62 0.15 -3.49 -4.89
N ALA A 63 1.29 -3.80 -4.29
CA ALA A 63 1.50 -5.10 -3.69
C ALA A 63 0.54 -5.37 -2.51
N VAL A 64 0.33 -4.41 -1.62
CA VAL A 64 -0.59 -4.56 -0.47
C VAL A 64 -2.03 -4.78 -0.89
N TRP A 65 -2.52 -4.05 -1.90
CA TRP A 65 -3.95 -4.03 -2.24
C TRP A 65 -4.35 -4.98 -3.37
N ILE A 66 -3.43 -5.33 -4.27
CA ILE A 66 -3.72 -6.16 -5.46
C ILE A 66 -3.35 -7.63 -5.24
N ILE A 67 -2.25 -7.94 -4.53
CA ILE A 67 -1.83 -9.34 -4.30
C ILE A 67 -2.93 -10.18 -3.62
N PRO A 68 -3.62 -9.69 -2.57
CA PRO A 68 -4.77 -10.38 -1.97
C PRO A 68 -5.90 -10.73 -2.94
N ALA A 69 -6.07 -9.93 -3.99
CA ALA A 69 -7.18 -10.04 -4.93
C ALA A 69 -6.86 -10.89 -6.16
N GLY A 70 -5.58 -10.95 -6.55
CA GLY A 70 -5.16 -11.49 -7.84
C GLY A 70 -4.52 -12.87 -7.81
N LEU A 71 -4.07 -13.37 -6.66
CA LEU A 71 -3.31 -14.62 -6.58
C LEU A 71 -3.95 -15.64 -5.63
N PRO A 72 -4.07 -16.93 -6.03
CA PRO A 72 -4.59 -18.00 -5.18
C PRO A 72 -3.54 -18.44 -4.14
N ILE A 73 -3.20 -17.54 -3.22
CA ILE A 73 -2.17 -17.74 -2.19
C ILE A 73 -2.85 -18.24 -0.91
N PRO A 74 -2.25 -19.19 -0.17
CA PRO A 74 -2.77 -19.57 1.13
C PRO A 74 -2.81 -18.38 2.10
N PRO A 75 -3.81 -18.26 3.00
CA PRO A 75 -4.02 -17.06 3.82
C PRO A 75 -2.84 -16.64 4.70
N LEU A 76 -1.98 -17.60 5.09
CA LEU A 76 -0.77 -17.30 5.87
C LEU A 76 0.27 -16.56 5.03
N TRP A 77 0.52 -17.02 3.80
CA TRP A 77 1.51 -16.44 2.89
C TRP A 77 1.08 -15.06 2.39
N GLU A 78 -0.21 -14.86 2.21
CA GLU A 78 -0.79 -13.56 1.88
C GLU A 78 -0.48 -12.52 2.97
N LYS A 79 -0.76 -12.85 4.24
CA LYS A 79 -0.47 -11.98 5.39
C LYS A 79 1.03 -11.66 5.52
N ILE A 80 1.87 -12.67 5.32
CA ILE A 80 3.34 -12.49 5.34
C ILE A 80 3.77 -11.55 4.21
N GLY A 81 3.24 -11.74 3.01
CA GLY A 81 3.50 -10.87 1.86
C GLY A 81 3.10 -9.43 2.13
N MET A 82 1.87 -9.20 2.60
CA MET A 82 1.40 -7.85 2.95
C MET A 82 2.28 -7.19 4.02
N ALA A 83 2.65 -7.92 5.08
CA ALA A 83 3.54 -7.41 6.11
C ALA A 83 4.93 -7.06 5.55
N ALA A 84 5.47 -7.87 4.63
CA ALA A 84 6.74 -7.60 3.97
C ALA A 84 6.67 -6.32 3.13
N PHE A 85 5.61 -6.12 2.34
CA PHE A 85 5.42 -4.90 1.54
C PHE A 85 5.10 -3.66 2.37
N LEU A 86 4.49 -3.81 3.54
CA LEU A 86 4.34 -2.72 4.51
C LEU A 86 5.67 -2.30 5.15
N ALA A 87 6.57 -3.26 5.38
CA ALA A 87 7.91 -2.97 5.92
C ALA A 87 8.93 -2.54 4.84
N LEU A 88 8.68 -2.84 3.58
CA LEU A 88 9.59 -2.59 2.46
C LEU A 88 10.05 -1.12 2.35
N PRO A 89 9.18 -0.09 2.49
CA PRO A 89 9.60 1.30 2.43
C PRO A 89 10.72 1.65 3.42
N LEU A 90 10.70 1.07 4.62
CA LEU A 90 11.74 1.27 5.64
C LEU A 90 13.11 0.76 5.14
N PHE A 91 13.14 -0.42 4.52
CA PHE A 91 14.38 -1.00 4.00
C PHE A 91 14.86 -0.28 2.76
N VAL A 92 13.96 0.12 1.86
CA VAL A 92 14.28 0.91 0.67
C VAL A 92 14.89 2.26 1.08
N CYS A 93 14.25 2.97 2.01
CA CYS A 93 14.76 4.24 2.56
C CYS A 93 16.18 4.07 3.16
N ARG A 94 16.41 2.98 3.90
CA ARG A 94 17.71 2.74 4.54
C ARG A 94 18.81 2.38 3.54
N PHE A 95 18.54 1.44 2.64
CA PHE A 95 19.56 0.78 1.84
C PHE A 95 19.71 1.40 0.45
N ALA A 96 18.62 1.79 -0.22
CA ALA A 96 18.69 2.42 -1.54
C ALA A 96 19.03 3.92 -1.44
N PHE A 97 18.44 4.61 -0.44
CA PHE A 97 18.61 6.06 -0.28
C PHE A 97 19.59 6.44 0.84
N GLY A 98 20.19 5.47 1.52
CA GLY A 98 21.22 5.71 2.54
C GLY A 98 20.77 6.60 3.69
N LEU A 99 19.48 6.56 4.04
CA LEU A 99 18.92 7.35 5.14
C LEU A 99 19.28 6.73 6.50
N GLU A 100 19.31 7.54 7.55
CA GLU A 100 19.41 7.04 8.92
C GLU A 100 18.19 6.17 9.26
N TRP A 101 18.39 5.20 10.17
CA TRP A 101 17.30 4.32 10.62
C TRP A 101 16.12 5.10 11.19
N ARG A 102 16.37 6.17 11.95
CA ARG A 102 15.30 7.01 12.51
C ARG A 102 14.43 7.64 11.42
N LYS A 103 15.04 8.19 10.37
CA LYS A 103 14.31 8.78 9.23
C LYS A 103 13.57 7.72 8.43
N SER A 104 14.22 6.58 8.19
CA SER A 104 13.64 5.43 7.48
C SER A 104 12.42 4.85 8.20
N ILE A 105 12.49 4.74 9.53
CA ILE A 105 11.36 4.32 10.38
C ILE A 105 10.22 5.33 10.31
N ALA A 106 10.52 6.63 10.38
CA ALA A 106 9.48 7.66 10.29
C ALA A 106 8.77 7.64 8.93
N LEU A 107 9.52 7.47 7.83
CA LEU A 107 8.98 7.34 6.48
C LEU A 107 8.13 6.07 6.34
N GLY A 108 8.63 4.92 6.79
CA GLY A 108 7.86 3.67 6.80
C GLY A 108 6.59 3.77 7.65
N ALA A 109 6.66 4.39 8.83
CA ALA A 109 5.50 4.62 9.69
C ALA A 109 4.47 5.54 9.03
N SER A 110 4.91 6.60 8.33
CA SER A 110 4.01 7.49 7.60
C SER A 110 3.26 6.76 6.46
N PHE A 111 3.95 5.85 5.77
CA PHE A 111 3.31 4.99 4.77
C PHE A 111 2.27 4.07 5.41
N CYS A 112 2.62 3.35 6.48
CA CYS A 112 1.69 2.47 7.18
C CYS A 112 0.47 3.22 7.74
N ALA A 113 0.67 4.43 8.27
CA ALA A 113 -0.42 5.28 8.74
C ALA A 113 -1.37 5.68 7.60
N ALA A 114 -0.83 6.01 6.42
CA ALA A 114 -1.64 6.29 5.24
C ALA A 114 -2.41 5.05 4.76
N GLN A 115 -1.80 3.86 4.77
CA GLN A 115 -2.49 2.61 4.44
C GLN A 115 -3.64 2.33 5.41
N ALA A 116 -3.43 2.54 6.71
CA ALA A 116 -4.45 2.38 7.73
C ALA A 116 -5.60 3.40 7.56
N ALA A 117 -5.29 4.63 7.17
CA ALA A 117 -6.30 5.66 6.90
C ALA A 117 -7.16 5.29 5.67
N VAL A 118 -6.54 4.83 4.58
CA VAL A 118 -7.26 4.38 3.38
C VAL A 118 -8.11 3.17 3.70
N PHE A 119 -7.57 2.18 4.43
CA PHE A 119 -8.33 1.02 4.87
C PHE A 119 -9.54 1.41 5.71
N SER A 120 -9.36 2.32 6.68
CA SER A 120 -10.45 2.80 7.53
C SER A 120 -11.53 3.52 6.73
N ALA A 121 -11.14 4.35 5.75
CA ALA A 121 -12.07 5.05 4.87
C ALA A 121 -12.87 4.06 4.01
N VAL A 122 -12.20 3.12 3.34
CA VAL A 122 -12.84 2.08 2.53
C VAL A 122 -13.79 1.24 3.39
N TYR A 123 -13.34 0.80 4.56
CA TYR A 123 -14.17 0.02 5.48
C TYR A 123 -15.41 0.80 5.94
N TYR A 124 -15.26 2.08 6.28
CA TYR A 124 -16.38 2.95 6.67
C TYR A 124 -17.42 3.09 5.54
N TYR A 125 -16.98 3.26 4.29
CA TYR A 125 -17.87 3.39 3.14
C TYR A 125 -18.50 2.07 2.68
N ILE A 126 -17.87 0.91 2.95
CA ILE A 126 -18.45 -0.41 2.64
C ILE A 126 -19.47 -0.84 3.70
N MET A 127 -19.23 -0.50 4.97
CA MET A 127 -20.12 -0.87 6.09
C MET A 127 -21.33 0.05 6.27
N ARG A 128 -21.43 1.10 5.46
CA ARG A 128 -22.55 2.05 5.45
C ARG A 128 -23.43 1.84 4.23
#